data_AF-A0A931DCT2-F1
#
_entry.id   AF-A0A931DCT2-F1
#
_cell.length_a   1.000
_cell.length_b   1.000
_cell.length_c   1.000
_cell.angle_alpha   90.00
_cell.angle_beta   90.00
_cell.angle_gamma   90.00
#
_symmetry.space_group_name_H-M   'P 1'
#
loop_
_entity.id
_entity.type
_entity.pdbx_description
1 polymer ?
#
loop_
_entity_poly.entity_id
_entity_poly.type
_entity_poly.pdbx_seq_one_letter_code
_entity_poly.pdbx_strand_id
1 'polypeptide(L)'
;MNTTITTRRPRASARRALTALFASAGLLFAIAACGSGSTEDDGAAIASASIDAAAASESAAAEEAAASSSAAAESSRAAEESASAAAESSRAAAEAEASRQAEEEAAAEAEAEASREAAESAAAAAEASRQAEEEAGTVSQQNALRSANSYLDFTAFSRTGLIDQLIFEDYSAEDATWAVDRVDVDWMEQAAQSAQDYLDFTGFSRQGLIDQLIFEGFTQEQAVYGVDQTGL
;
A
#
# COMPACT_ATOMS: atom_id res chain seq x y z
N MET A 1 -53.44 -38.96 -2.37
CA MET A 1 -52.09 -38.42 -2.12
C MET A 1 -51.55 -37.90 -3.44
N ASN A 2 -51.51 -36.57 -3.65
CA ASN A 2 -50.87 -35.97 -4.81
C ASN A 2 -50.06 -34.76 -4.32
N THR A 3 -48.74 -34.92 -4.33
CA THR A 3 -47.78 -33.92 -3.87
C THR A 3 -47.22 -33.20 -5.09
N THR A 4 -47.65 -31.97 -5.33
CA THR A 4 -47.10 -31.11 -6.37
C THR A 4 -45.83 -30.45 -5.82
N ILE A 5 -44.66 -30.91 -6.29
CA ILE A 5 -43.35 -30.35 -5.92
C ILE A 5 -43.07 -29.17 -6.85
N THR A 6 -43.19 -27.95 -6.33
CA THR A 6 -42.78 -26.72 -7.00
C THR A 6 -41.28 -26.52 -6.79
N THR A 7 -40.46 -26.85 -7.79
CA THR A 7 -39.02 -26.55 -7.81
C THR A 7 -38.77 -25.04 -7.99
N ARG A 8 -38.40 -24.36 -6.91
CA ARG A 8 -37.89 -22.97 -6.91
C ARG A 8 -36.47 -22.96 -7.49
N ARG A 9 -36.25 -22.27 -8.61
CA ARG A 9 -34.89 -22.04 -9.16
C ARG A 9 -34.14 -21.03 -8.28
N PRO A 10 -32.85 -21.26 -7.95
CA PRO A 10 -32.03 -20.22 -7.33
C PRO A 10 -31.68 -19.14 -8.36
N ARG A 11 -31.91 -17.87 -7.99
CA ARG A 11 -31.46 -16.70 -8.76
C ARG A 11 -29.95 -16.52 -8.55
N ALA A 12 -29.17 -16.66 -9.60
CA ALA A 12 -27.73 -16.37 -9.60
C ALA A 12 -27.51 -14.86 -9.42
N SER A 13 -26.84 -14.46 -8.34
CA SER A 13 -26.38 -13.10 -8.14
C SER A 13 -25.11 -12.86 -8.96
N ALA A 14 -25.21 -12.02 -10.00
CA ALA A 14 -24.08 -11.59 -10.80
C ALA A 14 -23.27 -10.53 -10.02
N ARG A 15 -22.15 -10.93 -9.41
CA ARG A 15 -21.17 -9.99 -8.84
C ARG A 15 -20.38 -9.36 -9.98
N ARG A 16 -20.64 -8.08 -10.28
CA ARG A 16 -19.82 -7.28 -11.19
C ARG A 16 -18.58 -6.80 -10.45
N ALA A 17 -17.44 -7.41 -10.75
CA ALA A 17 -16.13 -6.90 -10.36
C ALA A 17 -15.82 -5.63 -11.18
N LEU A 18 -15.67 -4.49 -10.50
CA LEU A 18 -15.18 -3.26 -11.13
C LEU A 18 -13.71 -3.08 -10.70
N THR A 19 -12.83 -3.36 -11.64
CA THR A 19 -11.37 -3.21 -11.59
C THR A 19 -10.96 -1.75 -11.36
N ALA A 20 -10.16 -1.51 -10.33
CA ALA A 20 -9.50 -0.24 -10.07
C ALA A 20 -8.36 -0.01 -11.09
N LEU A 21 -8.45 1.09 -11.84
CA LEU A 21 -7.42 1.61 -12.74
C LEU A 21 -6.43 2.46 -11.92
N PHE A 22 -5.25 1.92 -11.62
CA PHE A 22 -4.12 2.72 -11.14
C PHE A 22 -3.32 3.21 -12.35
N ALA A 23 -3.46 4.50 -12.66
CA ALA A 23 -2.62 5.18 -13.65
C ALA A 23 -1.39 5.79 -12.95
N SER A 24 -0.24 5.14 -13.12
CA SER A 24 1.08 5.63 -12.73
C SER A 24 1.66 6.52 -13.85
N ALA A 25 1.85 7.80 -13.52
CA ALA A 25 2.65 8.76 -14.28
C ALA A 25 3.37 9.62 -13.23
N GLY A 26 4.65 9.93 -13.27
CA GLY A 26 5.72 9.72 -14.24
C GLY A 26 6.88 10.56 -13.72
N LEU A 27 8.01 9.92 -13.42
CA LEU A 27 9.23 10.55 -12.92
C LEU A 27 9.88 11.36 -14.06
N LEU A 28 10.04 12.67 -13.88
CA LEU A 28 10.74 13.57 -14.80
C LEU A 28 11.94 14.18 -14.08
N PHE A 29 13.08 13.50 -14.19
CA PHE A 29 14.38 14.00 -13.75
C PHE A 29 15.07 14.67 -14.95
N ALA A 30 15.16 16.00 -14.93
CA ALA A 30 15.81 16.79 -15.96
C ALA A 30 17.32 16.88 -15.69
N ILE A 31 18.13 16.17 -16.46
CA ILE A 31 19.57 16.39 -16.55
C ILE A 31 19.80 17.31 -17.75
N ALA A 32 20.08 18.59 -17.47
CA ALA A 32 20.58 19.53 -18.46
C ALA A 32 22.11 19.57 -18.36
N ALA A 33 22.75 18.88 -19.30
CA ALA A 33 24.15 19.06 -19.65
C ALA A 33 24.30 20.34 -20.48
N CYS A 34 25.24 21.21 -20.09
CA CYS A 34 25.84 22.17 -21.00
C CYS A 34 27.32 22.28 -20.64
N GLY A 35 28.14 21.56 -21.40
CA GLY A 35 29.58 21.76 -21.43
C GLY A 35 29.91 22.98 -22.27
N SER A 36 30.96 23.69 -21.87
CA SER A 36 31.79 24.48 -22.75
C SER A 36 33.21 24.03 -22.48
N GLY A 37 33.77 23.31 -23.45
CA GLY A 37 35.17 22.91 -23.47
C GLY A 37 36.09 24.07 -23.81
N SER A 38 37.35 23.92 -23.39
CA SER A 38 38.59 24.56 -23.86
C SER A 38 39.57 24.36 -22.70
N THR A 39 40.73 23.73 -22.81
CA THR A 39 41.60 23.38 -23.94
C THR A 39 42.62 22.40 -23.36
N GLU A 40 42.96 21.37 -24.13
CA GLU A 40 44.16 20.56 -23.94
C GLU A 40 45.40 21.46 -23.95
N ASP A 41 46.29 21.28 -22.97
CA ASP A 41 47.72 21.40 -23.20
C ASP A 41 48.44 20.50 -22.18
N ASP A 42 49.12 19.50 -22.74
CA ASP A 42 49.99 18.55 -22.07
C ASP A 42 51.13 19.24 -21.32
N GLY A 43 51.67 18.59 -20.28
CA GLY A 43 53.09 18.77 -19.97
C GLY A 43 53.46 18.76 -18.50
N ALA A 44 53.97 17.60 -18.10
CA ALA A 44 54.81 17.37 -16.93
C ALA A 44 55.81 18.50 -16.63
N ALA A 45 55.83 18.95 -15.37
CA ALA A 45 56.91 19.74 -14.82
C ALA A 45 57.06 19.45 -13.32
N ILE A 46 57.93 18.50 -12.98
CA ILE A 46 58.96 18.60 -11.93
C ILE A 46 60.09 17.65 -12.41
N ALA A 47 61.37 17.96 -12.39
CA ALA A 47 62.09 18.81 -11.48
C ALA A 47 63.41 19.30 -12.11
N SER A 48 63.88 20.40 -11.54
CA SER A 48 65.27 20.73 -11.19
C SER A 48 66.45 20.21 -12.02
N ALA A 49 67.30 21.19 -12.33
CA ALA A 49 68.76 21.12 -12.28
C ALA A 49 69.46 20.42 -13.45
N SER A 50 69.62 21.22 -14.50
CA SER A 50 70.83 21.31 -15.31
C SER A 50 72.11 21.05 -14.51
N ILE A 51 72.93 20.12 -14.98
CA ILE A 51 74.39 20.26 -15.09
C ILE A 51 74.84 19.46 -16.33
N ASP A 52 75.57 20.18 -17.18
CA ASP A 52 76.28 19.81 -18.40
C ASP A 52 77.07 18.50 -18.37
N ALA A 53 77.13 17.85 -19.54
CA ALA A 53 78.28 17.08 -19.99
C ALA A 53 78.48 17.38 -21.50
N ALA A 54 79.43 18.23 -21.85
CA ALA A 54 80.85 17.92 -22.10
C ALA A 54 81.12 17.48 -23.55
N ALA A 55 81.96 18.26 -24.23
CA ALA A 55 82.67 17.83 -25.43
C ALA A 55 84.18 18.06 -25.24
N ALA A 56 84.91 16.94 -25.30
CA ALA A 56 86.29 16.76 -25.74
C ALA A 56 87.44 17.54 -25.05
N SER A 57 88.30 16.81 -24.33
CA SER A 57 89.53 16.20 -24.89
C SER A 57 90.63 16.08 -23.81
N GLU A 58 91.27 14.90 -23.78
CA GLU A 58 92.62 14.59 -23.24
C GLU A 58 92.88 14.81 -21.72
N SER A 59 93.49 13.90 -20.96
CA SER A 59 94.32 12.73 -21.29
C SER A 59 94.46 11.83 -20.06
N ALA A 60 94.82 10.56 -20.31
CA ALA A 60 95.63 9.68 -19.46
C ALA A 60 95.07 9.23 -18.09
N ALA A 61 94.60 7.98 -18.05
CA ALA A 61 95.34 6.84 -17.42
C ALA A 61 94.44 5.87 -16.64
N ALA A 62 94.65 4.57 -16.95
CA ALA A 62 94.48 3.38 -16.11
C ALA A 62 93.03 2.97 -15.71
N GLU A 63 92.45 1.96 -16.35
CA GLU A 63 92.49 0.54 -15.90
C GLU A 63 92.03 0.32 -14.43
N GLU A 64 90.71 0.13 -14.24
CA GLU A 64 90.00 -0.62 -13.16
C GLU A 64 88.63 0.03 -12.83
N ALA A 65 87.58 -0.22 -13.62
CA ALA A 65 86.22 0.26 -13.25
C ALA A 65 85.07 -0.56 -13.85
N ALA A 66 85.30 -1.81 -14.25
CA ALA A 66 84.26 -2.68 -14.84
C ALA A 66 83.51 -3.56 -13.81
N ALA A 67 83.86 -3.50 -12.51
CA ALA A 67 83.23 -4.32 -11.46
C ALA A 67 82.29 -3.54 -10.51
N SER A 68 82.12 -2.23 -10.69
CA SER A 68 81.35 -1.37 -9.75
C SER A 68 80.07 -0.74 -10.33
N SER A 69 79.56 -1.21 -11.48
CA SER A 69 78.25 -0.78 -12.02
C SER A 69 77.19 -1.90 -12.12
N SER A 70 77.52 -3.16 -11.83
CA SER A 70 76.53 -4.24 -11.73
C SER A 70 75.89 -4.34 -10.34
N ALA A 71 76.64 -4.04 -9.27
CA ALA A 71 76.15 -4.14 -7.90
C ALA A 71 75.14 -3.03 -7.50
N ALA A 72 75.26 -1.83 -8.05
CA ALA A 72 74.32 -0.72 -7.79
C ALA A 72 72.97 -0.91 -8.53
N ALA A 73 72.97 -1.59 -9.67
CA ALA A 73 71.76 -1.93 -10.43
C ALA A 73 71.03 -3.16 -9.84
N GLU A 74 71.74 -4.09 -9.20
CA GLU A 74 71.14 -5.20 -8.46
C GLU A 74 70.52 -4.74 -7.13
N SER A 75 71.09 -3.73 -6.46
CA SER A 75 70.54 -3.20 -5.20
C SER A 75 69.30 -2.32 -5.39
N SER A 76 69.10 -1.67 -6.54
CA SER A 76 67.90 -0.88 -6.85
C SER A 76 66.75 -1.74 -7.37
N ARG A 77 67.03 -2.80 -8.14
CA ARG A 77 66.01 -3.77 -8.59
C ARG A 77 65.40 -4.58 -7.43
N ALA A 78 66.21 -4.96 -6.44
CA ALA A 78 65.70 -5.67 -5.26
C ALA A 78 64.79 -4.80 -4.35
N ALA A 79 65.01 -3.48 -4.35
CA ALA A 79 64.16 -2.52 -3.63
C ALA A 79 62.84 -2.23 -4.38
N GLU A 80 62.87 -2.14 -5.71
CA GLU A 80 61.67 -1.99 -6.55
C GLU A 80 60.80 -3.26 -6.56
N GLU A 81 61.41 -4.45 -6.55
CA GLU A 81 60.70 -5.73 -6.46
C GLU A 81 60.04 -5.94 -5.08
N SER A 82 60.71 -5.52 -4.00
CA SER A 82 60.13 -5.52 -2.64
C SER A 82 59.03 -4.45 -2.46
N ALA A 83 59.14 -3.31 -3.15
CA ALA A 83 58.10 -2.28 -3.14
C ALA A 83 56.88 -2.66 -4.01
N SER A 84 57.10 -3.32 -5.16
CA SER A 84 56.04 -3.85 -6.03
C SER A 84 55.27 -4.99 -5.36
N ALA A 85 55.97 -5.91 -4.68
CA ALA A 85 55.32 -6.99 -3.92
C ALA A 85 54.51 -6.47 -2.71
N ALA A 86 54.98 -5.42 -2.04
CA ALA A 86 54.24 -4.77 -0.96
C ALA A 86 53.01 -4.00 -1.47
N ALA A 87 53.09 -3.38 -2.65
CA ALA A 87 51.97 -2.71 -3.31
C ALA A 87 50.89 -3.68 -3.81
N GLU A 88 51.29 -4.83 -4.37
CA GLU A 88 50.35 -5.89 -4.77
C GLU A 88 49.69 -6.58 -3.56
N SER A 89 50.44 -6.81 -2.49
CA SER A 89 49.89 -7.36 -1.24
C SER A 89 48.91 -6.40 -0.54
N SER A 90 49.12 -5.09 -0.64
CA SER A 90 48.21 -4.08 -0.07
C SER A 90 46.98 -3.84 -0.94
N ARG A 91 47.11 -3.93 -2.27
CA ARG A 91 45.98 -3.91 -3.20
C ARG A 91 45.09 -5.15 -3.08
N ALA A 92 45.67 -6.34 -2.96
CA ALA A 92 44.92 -7.58 -2.75
C ALA A 92 44.19 -7.59 -1.38
N ALA A 93 44.78 -6.98 -0.35
CA ALA A 93 44.12 -6.80 0.94
C ALA A 93 42.92 -5.83 0.85
N ALA A 94 43.07 -4.71 0.13
CA ALA A 94 42.01 -3.73 -0.07
C ALA A 94 40.84 -4.29 -0.93
N GLU A 95 41.13 -5.06 -1.96
CA GLU A 95 40.10 -5.71 -2.80
C GLU A 95 39.32 -6.79 -2.02
N ALA A 96 40.00 -7.55 -1.15
CA ALA A 96 39.34 -8.53 -0.28
C ALA A 96 38.54 -7.91 0.88
N GLU A 97 38.87 -6.69 1.29
CA GLU A 97 38.09 -5.92 2.27
C GLU A 97 36.85 -5.29 1.61
N ALA A 98 37.00 -4.73 0.40
CA ALA A 98 35.89 -4.20 -0.39
C ALA A 98 34.86 -5.27 -0.76
N SER A 99 35.30 -6.48 -1.14
CA SER A 99 34.39 -7.60 -1.42
C SER A 99 33.61 -8.05 -0.17
N ARG A 100 34.25 -8.05 1.00
CA ARG A 100 33.60 -8.41 2.27
C ARG A 100 32.58 -7.37 2.72
N GLN A 101 32.91 -6.08 2.56
CA GLN A 101 31.99 -4.99 2.85
C GLN A 101 30.76 -5.02 1.92
N ALA A 102 30.95 -5.31 0.63
CA ALA A 102 29.85 -5.43 -0.32
C ALA A 102 28.93 -6.64 0.00
N GLU A 103 29.49 -7.76 0.45
CA GLU A 103 28.71 -8.92 0.89
C GLU A 103 27.93 -8.65 2.19
N GLU A 104 28.52 -7.92 3.14
CA GLU A 104 27.86 -7.52 4.40
C GLU A 104 26.75 -6.49 4.17
N GLU A 105 26.96 -5.52 3.28
CA GLU A 105 25.95 -4.53 2.90
C GLU A 105 24.78 -5.19 2.15
N ALA A 106 25.05 -6.11 1.21
CA ALA A 106 24.02 -6.87 0.53
C ALA A 106 23.22 -7.79 1.48
N ALA A 107 23.88 -8.40 2.47
CA ALA A 107 23.20 -9.18 3.50
C ALA A 107 22.33 -8.30 4.40
N ALA A 108 22.81 -7.12 4.80
CA ALA A 108 22.05 -6.17 5.61
C ALA A 108 20.85 -5.59 4.84
N GLU A 109 20.99 -5.31 3.54
CA GLU A 109 19.88 -4.89 2.68
C GLU A 109 18.84 -5.99 2.51
N ALA A 110 19.25 -7.24 2.28
CA ALA A 110 18.34 -8.38 2.16
C ALA A 110 17.59 -8.65 3.48
N GLU A 111 18.25 -8.53 4.63
CA GLU A 111 17.61 -8.64 5.94
C GLU A 111 16.64 -7.48 6.21
N ALA A 112 17.01 -6.26 5.80
CA ALA A 112 16.14 -5.09 5.92
C ALA A 112 14.90 -5.18 5.01
N GLU A 113 15.06 -5.68 3.78
CA GLU A 113 13.96 -5.93 2.84
C GLU A 113 13.02 -7.01 3.39
N ALA A 114 13.56 -8.16 3.82
CA ALA A 114 12.77 -9.23 4.42
C ALA A 114 12.01 -8.77 5.68
N SER A 115 12.63 -7.93 6.51
CA SER A 115 11.99 -7.34 7.70
C SER A 115 10.88 -6.36 7.33
N ARG A 116 11.07 -5.55 6.27
CA ARG A 116 10.05 -4.63 5.76
C ARG A 116 8.86 -5.36 5.17
N GLU A 117 9.08 -6.40 4.37
CA GLU A 117 8.01 -7.23 3.81
C GLU A 117 7.21 -7.93 4.92
N ALA A 118 7.89 -8.45 5.96
CA ALA A 118 7.22 -9.03 7.12
C ALA A 118 6.38 -7.99 7.89
N ALA A 119 6.87 -6.76 8.06
CA ALA A 119 6.14 -5.69 8.70
C ALA A 119 4.90 -5.25 7.89
N GLU A 120 5.02 -5.17 6.56
CA GLU A 120 3.90 -4.83 5.67
C GLU A 120 2.83 -5.93 5.69
N SER A 121 3.23 -7.21 5.62
CA SER A 121 2.29 -8.32 5.74
C SER A 121 1.58 -8.35 7.09
N ALA A 122 2.28 -8.03 8.18
CA ALA A 122 1.69 -7.97 9.51
C ALA A 122 0.69 -6.81 9.64
N ALA A 123 1.00 -5.64 9.05
CA ALA A 123 0.09 -4.50 9.02
C ALA A 123 -1.19 -4.80 8.23
N ALA A 124 -1.06 -5.41 7.04
CA ALA A 124 -2.20 -5.82 6.23
C ALA A 124 -3.08 -6.85 6.94
N ALA A 125 -2.49 -7.83 7.64
CA ALA A 125 -3.24 -8.81 8.43
C ALA A 125 -3.98 -8.15 9.61
N ALA A 126 -3.37 -7.18 10.29
CA ALA A 126 -3.99 -6.45 11.39
C ALA A 126 -5.16 -5.56 10.91
N GLU A 127 -5.03 -4.93 9.74
CA GLU A 127 -6.12 -4.17 9.12
C GLU A 127 -7.29 -5.08 8.73
N ALA A 128 -7.00 -6.22 8.09
CA ALA A 128 -8.03 -7.20 7.73
C ALA A 128 -8.78 -7.74 8.96
N SER A 129 -8.07 -7.99 10.07
CA SER A 129 -8.70 -8.42 11.33
C SER A 129 -9.62 -7.34 11.91
N ARG A 130 -9.19 -6.07 11.89
CA ARG A 130 -10.00 -4.96 12.39
C ARG A 130 -11.27 -4.76 11.57
N GLN A 131 -11.16 -4.82 10.25
CA GLN A 131 -12.32 -4.73 9.35
C GLN A 131 -13.30 -5.90 9.61
N ALA A 132 -12.78 -7.11 9.83
CA ALA A 132 -13.62 -8.26 10.16
C ALA A 132 -14.34 -8.09 11.51
N GLU A 133 -13.69 -7.50 12.52
CA GLU A 133 -14.30 -7.20 13.81
C GLU A 133 -15.39 -6.11 13.70
N GLU A 134 -15.16 -5.06 12.91
CA GLU A 134 -16.14 -4.00 12.66
C GLU A 134 -17.38 -4.52 11.92
N GLU A 135 -17.18 -5.40 10.93
CA GLU A 135 -18.27 -6.06 10.19
C GLU A 135 -19.06 -7.03 11.07
N ALA A 136 -18.39 -7.76 11.96
CA ALA A 136 -19.06 -8.67 12.91
C ALA A 136 -19.89 -7.92 13.95
N GLY A 137 -19.49 -6.70 14.29
CA GLY A 137 -20.14 -5.85 15.28
C GLY A 137 -20.00 -6.35 16.72
N THR A 138 -20.40 -5.49 17.65
CA THR A 138 -20.42 -5.81 19.09
C THR A 138 -21.58 -6.76 19.43
N VAL A 139 -21.55 -7.34 20.64
CA VAL A 139 -22.69 -8.14 21.14
C VAL A 139 -23.97 -7.29 21.24
N SER A 140 -23.85 -6.02 21.62
CA SER A 140 -24.98 -5.08 21.69
C SER A 140 -25.60 -4.87 20.30
N GLN A 141 -24.76 -4.61 19.29
CA GLN A 141 -25.13 -4.47 17.89
C GLN A 141 -25.86 -5.71 17.34
N GLN A 142 -25.34 -6.91 17.63
CA GLN A 142 -25.98 -8.16 17.21
C GLN A 142 -27.32 -8.40 17.90
N ASN A 143 -27.47 -7.98 19.17
CA ASN A 143 -28.75 -8.03 19.87
C ASN A 143 -29.75 -7.03 19.27
N ALA A 144 -29.33 -5.80 19.01
CA ALA A 144 -30.14 -4.79 18.33
C ALA A 144 -30.62 -5.27 16.95
N LEU A 145 -29.75 -5.92 16.17
CA LEU A 145 -30.11 -6.52 14.87
C LEU A 145 -31.19 -7.62 15.02
N ARG A 146 -31.10 -8.44 16.06
CA ARG A 146 -32.11 -9.46 16.33
C ARG A 146 -33.45 -8.85 16.75
N SER A 147 -33.43 -7.81 17.59
CA SER A 147 -34.63 -7.03 17.93
C SER A 147 -35.23 -6.40 16.68
N ALA A 148 -34.42 -5.77 15.83
CA ALA A 148 -34.85 -5.13 14.59
C ALA A 148 -35.60 -6.11 13.69
N ASN A 149 -35.04 -7.29 13.44
CA ASN A 149 -35.70 -8.34 12.67
C ASN A 149 -37.00 -8.82 13.33
N SER A 150 -37.02 -8.98 14.66
CA SER A 150 -38.23 -9.40 15.38
C SER A 150 -39.37 -8.38 15.26
N TYR A 151 -39.05 -7.09 15.22
CA TYR A 151 -40.03 -6.03 14.96
C TYR A 151 -40.57 -6.08 13.54
N LEU A 152 -39.69 -6.21 12.55
CA LEU A 152 -40.06 -6.32 11.13
C LEU A 152 -40.88 -7.57 10.82
N ASP A 153 -40.70 -8.66 11.59
CA ASP A 153 -41.53 -9.86 11.49
C ASP A 153 -42.95 -9.67 12.06
N PHE A 154 -43.15 -8.67 12.93
CA PHE A 154 -44.42 -8.43 13.61
C PHE A 154 -45.26 -7.32 12.95
N THR A 155 -44.62 -6.22 12.53
CA THR A 155 -45.29 -5.06 11.95
C THR A 155 -44.35 -4.29 11.02
N ALA A 156 -44.92 -3.52 10.10
CA ALA A 156 -44.15 -2.67 9.22
C ALA A 156 -43.50 -1.49 9.97
N PHE A 157 -42.29 -1.12 9.58
CA PHE A 157 -41.58 0.05 10.10
C PHE A 157 -40.88 0.84 9.00
N SER A 158 -40.79 2.15 9.19
CA SER A 158 -39.81 2.97 8.47
C SER A 158 -38.41 2.73 9.03
N ARG A 159 -37.36 3.05 8.25
CA ARG A 159 -35.98 2.93 8.72
C ARG A 159 -35.76 3.72 10.01
N THR A 160 -36.20 4.98 10.03
CA THR A 160 -36.02 5.85 11.21
C THR A 160 -36.90 5.43 12.36
N GLY A 161 -38.15 5.02 12.11
CA GLY A 161 -39.04 4.51 13.14
C GLY A 161 -38.50 3.26 13.82
N LEU A 162 -37.87 2.36 13.07
CA LEU A 162 -37.23 1.17 13.66
C LEU A 162 -36.01 1.55 14.51
N ILE A 163 -35.20 2.51 14.07
CA ILE A 163 -34.07 3.01 14.86
C ILE A 163 -34.58 3.63 16.17
N ASP A 164 -35.59 4.50 16.09
CA ASP A 164 -36.16 5.16 17.26
C ASP A 164 -36.80 4.15 18.23
N GLN A 165 -37.42 3.09 17.71
CA GLN A 165 -37.95 2.00 18.51
C GLN A 165 -36.85 1.26 19.29
N LEU A 166 -35.71 0.99 18.67
CA LEU A 166 -34.58 0.36 19.37
C LEU A 166 -33.95 1.30 20.41
N ILE A 167 -33.85 2.60 20.10
CA ILE A 167 -33.38 3.60 21.07
C ILE A 167 -34.32 3.67 22.28
N PHE A 168 -35.63 3.56 22.06
CA PHE A 168 -36.62 3.48 23.13
C PHE A 168 -36.45 2.22 24.00
N GLU A 169 -35.89 1.14 23.46
CA GLU A 169 -35.48 -0.08 24.20
C GLU A 169 -34.10 0.04 24.86
N ASP A 170 -33.57 1.25 25.02
CA ASP A 170 -32.28 1.56 25.65
C ASP A 170 -31.03 1.08 24.85
N TYR A 171 -31.18 0.73 23.57
CA TYR A 171 -30.00 0.61 22.69
C TYR A 171 -29.37 1.97 22.43
N SER A 172 -28.05 2.01 22.30
CA SER A 172 -27.38 3.23 21.85
C SER A 172 -27.80 3.58 20.42
N ALA A 173 -27.79 4.88 20.08
CA ALA A 173 -28.10 5.31 18.71
C ALA A 173 -27.15 4.68 17.67
N GLU A 174 -25.89 4.46 18.07
CA GLU A 174 -24.87 3.80 17.25
C GLU A 174 -25.23 2.32 17.00
N ASP A 175 -25.60 1.57 18.04
CA ASP A 175 -25.98 0.17 17.92
C ASP A 175 -27.29 -0.01 17.11
N ALA A 176 -28.29 0.84 17.38
CA ALA A 176 -29.56 0.83 16.68
C ALA A 176 -29.39 1.13 15.18
N THR A 177 -28.60 2.16 14.84
CA THR A 177 -28.31 2.50 13.44
C THR A 177 -27.52 1.38 12.76
N TRP A 178 -26.48 0.86 13.42
CA TRP A 178 -25.68 -0.26 12.90
C TRP A 178 -26.54 -1.48 12.58
N ALA A 179 -27.51 -1.79 13.46
CA ALA A 179 -28.43 -2.91 13.31
C ALA A 179 -29.40 -2.71 12.13
N VAL A 180 -30.06 -1.56 12.07
CA VAL A 180 -31.05 -1.28 11.02
C VAL A 180 -30.39 -1.14 9.65
N ASP A 181 -29.15 -0.70 9.57
CA ASP A 181 -28.41 -0.68 8.29
C ASP A 181 -28.01 -2.06 7.77
N ARG A 182 -28.14 -3.10 8.60
CA ARG A 182 -27.78 -4.49 8.27
C ARG A 182 -28.97 -5.44 8.18
N VAL A 183 -30.19 -4.95 8.36
CA VAL A 183 -31.38 -5.75 8.05
C VAL A 183 -31.54 -5.91 6.53
N ASP A 184 -31.94 -7.10 6.09
CA ASP A 184 -32.24 -7.36 4.67
C ASP A 184 -33.73 -7.11 4.42
N VAL A 185 -34.08 -5.85 4.20
CA VAL A 185 -35.46 -5.40 4.02
C VAL A 185 -35.62 -4.43 2.86
N ASP A 186 -36.74 -4.52 2.16
CA ASP A 186 -37.16 -3.51 1.19
C ASP A 186 -38.03 -2.45 1.87
N TRP A 187 -37.48 -1.26 2.05
CA TRP A 187 -38.18 -0.15 2.70
C TRP A 187 -39.38 0.36 1.90
N MET A 188 -39.43 0.14 0.58
CA MET A 188 -40.62 0.44 -0.23
C MET A 188 -41.74 -0.55 0.10
N GLU A 189 -41.41 -1.84 0.26
CA GLU A 189 -42.37 -2.86 0.67
C GLU A 189 -42.88 -2.63 2.10
N GLN A 190 -42.01 -2.20 3.02
CA GLN A 190 -42.42 -1.81 4.37
C GLN A 190 -43.44 -0.65 4.35
N ALA A 191 -43.24 0.34 3.47
CA ALA A 191 -44.20 1.43 3.33
C ALA A 191 -45.55 0.96 2.77
N ALA A 192 -45.54 0.03 1.81
CA ALA A 192 -46.76 -0.57 1.26
C ALA A 192 -47.52 -1.38 2.32
N GLN A 193 -46.81 -2.17 3.13
CA GLN A 193 -47.41 -2.92 4.22
C GLN A 193 -48.01 -1.98 5.29
N SER A 194 -47.27 -0.95 5.73
CA SER A 194 -47.80 0.03 6.69
C SER A 194 -49.04 0.75 6.14
N ALA A 195 -49.01 1.15 4.86
CA ALA A 195 -50.17 1.76 4.19
C ALA A 195 -51.40 0.85 4.23
N GLN A 196 -51.22 -0.45 3.95
CA GLN A 196 -52.30 -1.43 4.02
C GLN A 196 -52.80 -1.65 5.45
N ASP A 197 -51.89 -1.78 6.43
CA ASP A 197 -52.22 -1.97 7.84
C ASP A 197 -53.10 -0.83 8.38
N TYR A 198 -52.80 0.41 7.97
CA TYR A 198 -53.63 1.57 8.30
C TYR A 198 -55.03 1.46 7.72
N LEU A 199 -55.16 1.06 6.46
CA LEU A 199 -56.45 0.94 5.78
C LEU A 199 -57.29 -0.22 6.31
N ASP A 200 -56.65 -1.27 6.81
CA ASP A 200 -57.32 -2.38 7.48
C ASP A 200 -57.95 -1.94 8.81
N PHE A 201 -57.37 -0.93 9.48
CA PHE A 201 -57.90 -0.40 10.74
C PHE A 201 -58.89 0.76 10.56
N THR A 202 -58.62 1.70 9.65
CA THR A 202 -59.48 2.88 9.43
C THR A 202 -59.32 3.44 8.01
N GLY A 203 -60.35 4.15 7.54
CA GLY A 203 -60.29 4.81 6.23
C GLY A 203 -59.37 6.04 6.23
N PHE A 204 -58.56 6.16 5.18
CA PHE A 204 -57.75 7.35 4.88
C PHE A 204 -58.03 7.88 3.48
N SER A 205 -57.79 9.18 3.27
CA SER A 205 -57.60 9.72 1.91
C SER A 205 -56.16 9.45 1.44
N ARG A 206 -55.93 9.40 0.13
CA ARG A 206 -54.58 9.20 -0.45
C ARG A 206 -53.54 10.14 0.17
N GLN A 207 -53.81 11.45 0.18
CA GLN A 207 -52.88 12.43 0.73
C GLN A 207 -52.71 12.25 2.25
N GLY A 208 -53.80 12.01 2.99
CA GLY A 208 -53.72 11.80 4.43
C GLY A 208 -52.88 10.59 4.82
N LEU A 209 -52.93 9.50 4.05
CA LEU A 209 -52.11 8.32 4.30
C LEU A 209 -50.64 8.56 3.97
N ILE A 210 -50.35 9.32 2.90
CA ILE A 210 -48.98 9.74 2.57
C ILE A 210 -48.40 10.57 3.72
N ASP A 211 -49.15 11.56 4.21
CA ASP A 211 -48.71 12.43 5.31
C ASP A 211 -48.48 11.62 6.59
N GLN A 212 -49.32 10.61 6.85
CA GLN A 212 -49.18 9.71 7.99
C GLN A 212 -47.89 8.88 7.91
N LEU A 213 -47.58 8.28 6.75
CA LEU A 213 -46.36 7.50 6.57
C LEU A 213 -45.11 8.39 6.70
N ILE A 214 -45.14 9.62 6.19
CA ILE A 214 -44.05 10.58 6.39
C ILE A 214 -43.86 10.92 7.87
N PHE A 215 -44.96 11.09 8.62
CA PHE A 215 -44.90 11.30 10.06
C PHE A 215 -44.26 10.10 10.80
N GLU A 216 -44.49 8.88 10.33
CA GLU A 216 -43.82 7.66 10.83
C GLU A 216 -42.36 7.53 10.38
N GLY A 217 -41.85 8.47 9.58
CA GLY A 217 -40.44 8.51 9.19
C GLY A 217 -40.13 7.83 7.85
N PHE A 218 -41.13 7.44 7.07
CA PHE A 218 -40.90 7.06 5.67
C PHE A 218 -40.47 8.30 4.85
N THR A 219 -39.64 8.09 3.83
CA THR A 219 -39.37 9.18 2.87
C THR A 219 -40.60 9.48 2.04
N GLN A 220 -40.63 10.66 1.42
CA GLN A 220 -41.72 11.04 0.51
C GLN A 220 -41.93 10.01 -0.60
N GLU A 221 -40.85 9.46 -1.18
CA GLU A 221 -40.97 8.44 -2.23
C GLU A 221 -41.54 7.13 -1.69
N GLN A 222 -41.09 6.69 -0.51
CA GLN A 222 -41.59 5.47 0.14
C GLN A 222 -43.07 5.58 0.48
N ALA A 223 -43.48 6.69 1.09
CA ALA A 223 -44.87 6.94 1.45
C ALA A 223 -45.77 6.94 0.19
N VAL A 224 -45.35 7.65 -0.87
CA VAL A 224 -46.10 7.68 -2.14
C VAL A 224 -46.20 6.28 -2.75
N TYR A 225 -45.08 5.55 -2.84
CA TYR A 225 -45.06 4.19 -3.36
C TYR A 225 -46.00 3.28 -2.57
N GLY A 226 -45.93 3.32 -1.25
CA GLY A 226 -46.73 2.47 -0.38
C GLY A 226 -48.23 2.70 -0.57
N VAL A 227 -48.66 3.97 -0.58
CA VAL A 227 -50.07 4.31 -0.84
C VAL A 227 -50.51 3.90 -2.24
N ASP A 228 -49.66 4.05 -3.26
CA ASP A 228 -49.99 3.63 -4.63
C ASP A 228 -50.21 2.11 -4.74
N GLN A 229 -49.66 1.30 -3.83
CA GLN A 229 -49.92 -0.15 -3.78
C GLN A 229 -51.29 -0.52 -3.20
N THR A 230 -51.97 0.40 -2.51
CA THR A 230 -53.25 0.14 -1.83
C THR A 230 -54.49 0.37 -2.71
N GLY A 231 -54.32 0.95 -3.90
CA GLY A 231 -55.41 1.27 -4.83
C GLY A 231 -56.10 2.63 -4.58
N LEU A 232 -55.52 3.48 -3.73
CA LEU A 232 -55.94 4.87 -3.49
C LEU A 232 -55.40 5.88 -4.51
#